data_AF-A0A1E4U0D6-F1
#
_entry.id   AF-A0A1E4U0D6-F1
#
_cell.length_a   1.000
_cell.length_b   1.000
_cell.length_c   1.000
_cell.angle_alpha   90.00
_cell.angle_beta   90.00
_cell.angle_gamma   90.00
#
_symmetry.space_group_name_H-M   'P 1'
#
loop_
_entity.id
_entity.type
_entity.pdbx_description
1 polymer ?
#
loop_
_entity_poly.entity_id
_entity_poly.type
_entity_poly.pdbx_seq_one_letter_code
_entity_poly.pdbx_strand_id
1 'polypeptide(L)' 'MATPRSLVYAAYQMLCEKANVEPIGQSGLGKLLKIAFPTVATKRLGVRGYSKYHYVGITLKPELKEMVMNYVR' A
#
# COMPACT_ATOMS: atom_id res chain seq x y z
N MET A 1 -12.22 4.74 4.39
CA MET A 1 -11.86 4.25 3.04
C MET A 1 -10.88 3.07 3.15
N ALA A 2 -10.86 2.19 2.16
CA ALA A 2 -9.96 1.04 2.10
C ALA A 2 -9.08 1.11 0.85
N THR A 3 -7.77 0.94 1.00
CA THR A 3 -6.80 0.96 -0.11
C THR A 3 -6.13 -0.40 -0.25
N PRO A 4 -6.01 -0.97 -1.47
CA PRO A 4 -5.35 -2.26 -1.68
C PRO A 4 -3.92 -2.27 -1.15
N ARG A 5 -3.53 -3.32 -0.41
CA ARG A 5 -2.14 -3.44 0.11
C ARG A 5 -1.11 -3.46 -1.02
N SER A 6 -1.46 -4.07 -2.15
CA SER A 6 -0.62 -4.09 -3.36
C SER A 6 -0.33 -2.68 -3.87
N LEU A 7 -1.35 -1.82 -3.92
CA LEU A 7 -1.20 -0.44 -4.37
C LEU A 7 -0.35 0.39 -3.39
N VAL A 8 -0.55 0.19 -2.09
CA VAL A 8 0.29 0.84 -1.06
C VAL A 8 1.75 0.38 -1.16
N TYR A 9 1.99 -0.91 -1.41
CA TYR A 9 3.35 -1.41 -1.59
C TYR A 9 4.00 -0.90 -2.88
N ALA A 10 3.26 -0.85 -3.99
CA ALA A 10 3.75 -0.27 -5.25
C ALA A 10 4.13 1.22 -5.07
N ALA A 11 3.30 1.98 -4.35
CA ALA A 11 3.61 3.36 -3.99
C ALA A 11 4.90 3.48 -3.16
N TYR A 12 5.04 2.63 -2.15
CA TYR A 12 6.25 2.57 -1.34
C TYR A 12 7.49 2.24 -2.17
N GLN A 13 7.42 1.23 -3.04
CA GLN A 13 8.52 0.81 -3.90
C GLN A 13 8.96 1.94 -4.85
N MET A 14 8.01 2.60 -5.53
CA MET A 14 8.29 3.73 -6.41
C MET A 14 8.94 4.91 -5.64
N LEU A 15 8.50 5.18 -4.41
CA LEU A 15 9.08 6.23 -3.57
C LEU A 15 10.51 5.88 -3.10
N CYS A 16 10.75 4.61 -2.76
CA CYS A 16 12.06 4.09 -2.42
C CYS A 16 13.04 4.22 -3.59
N GLU A 17 12.62 3.83 -4.79
CA GLU A 17 13.41 3.95 -6.02
C GLU A 17 13.79 5.41 -6.30
N LYS A 18 12.83 6.34 -6.21
CA LYS A 18 13.09 7.78 -6.38
C LYS A 18 14.06 8.35 -5.33
N ALA A 19 14.08 7.77 -4.14
CA ALA A 19 14.99 8.15 -3.06
C ALA A 19 16.35 7.41 -3.10
N ASN A 20 16.56 6.51 -4.07
CA ASN A 20 17.71 5.62 -4.14
C ASN A 20 17.91 4.79 -2.86
N VAL A 21 16.80 4.27 -2.31
CA VAL A 21 16.76 3.43 -1.11
C VAL A 21 16.15 2.08 -1.45
N GLU A 22 16.77 1.00 -0.97
CA GLU A 22 16.23 -0.35 -1.16
C GLU A 22 14.91 -0.53 -0.38
N PRO A 23 13.80 -0.91 -1.03
CA PRO A 23 12.54 -1.14 -0.36
C PRO A 23 12.59 -2.39 0.52
N ILE A 24 12.07 -2.31 1.73
CA ILE A 24 11.84 -3.50 2.54
C ILE A 24 10.65 -4.29 2.00
N GLY A 25 10.67 -5.62 2.18
CA GLY A 25 9.58 -6.48 1.72
C GLY A 25 8.20 -6.14 2.33
N GLN A 26 7.14 -6.64 1.69
CA GLN A 26 5.74 -6.35 2.06
C GLN A 26 5.41 -6.59 3.55
N SER A 27 6.00 -7.62 4.15
CA SER A 27 5.84 -7.92 5.58
C SER A 27 6.47 -6.85 6.47
N GLY A 28 7.69 -6.41 6.13
CA GLY A 28 8.39 -5.33 6.81
C GLY A 28 7.61 -4.02 6.75
N LEU A 29 7.13 -3.65 5.55
CA LEU A 29 6.31 -2.45 5.38
C LEU A 29 5.02 -2.55 6.21
N GLY A 30 4.37 -3.72 6.24
CA GLY A 30 3.18 -3.92 7.07
C GLY A 30 3.41 -3.70 8.55
N LYS A 31 4.56 -4.15 9.09
CA LYS A 31 4.96 -3.89 10.48
C LYS A 31 5.18 -2.39 10.72
N LEU A 32 5.93 -1.73 9.84
CA LEU A 32 6.18 -0.29 9.94
C LEU A 32 4.89 0.54 9.91
N LEU A 33 3.97 0.21 8.99
CA LEU A 33 2.67 0.89 8.91
C LEU A 33 1.85 0.68 10.18
N LYS A 34 1.92 -0.49 10.82
CA LYS A 34 1.21 -0.74 12.08
C LYS A 34 1.82 0.03 13.26
N ILE A 35 3.14 0.23 13.27
CA ILE A 35 3.83 1.04 14.28
C ILE A 35 3.52 2.52 14.07
N ALA A 36 3.65 3.03 12.83
CA ALA A 36 3.44 4.44 12.49
C ALA A 36 1.97 4.85 12.56
N PHE A 37 1.05 3.94 12.23
CA PHE A 37 -0.40 4.16 12.24
C PHE A 37 -1.09 3.06 13.05
N PRO A 38 -1.07 3.10 14.40
CA PRO A 38 -1.60 2.03 15.25
C PRO A 38 -3.06 1.68 15.00
N THR A 39 -3.85 2.65 14.56
CA THR A 39 -5.29 2.50 14.25
C THR A 39 -5.56 1.87 12.89
N VAL A 40 -4.55 1.63 12.05
CA VAL A 40 -4.73 0.96 10.76
C VAL A 40 -5.27 -0.46 10.98
N ALA A 41 -6.35 -0.77 10.24
CA ALA A 41 -6.93 -2.10 10.21
C ALA A 41 -6.71 -2.76 8.85
N THR A 42 -6.79 -4.08 8.79
CA THR A 42 -6.69 -4.85 7.54
C THR A 42 -8.00 -5.57 7.28
N LYS A 43 -8.51 -5.50 6.06
CA LYS A 43 -9.71 -6.24 5.62
C LYS A 43 -9.44 -6.97 4.31
N ARG A 44 -10.13 -8.08 4.09
CA ARG A 44 -10.21 -8.75 2.78
C ARG A 44 -11.49 -8.32 2.10
N LEU A 45 -11.38 -7.69 0.93
CA LEU A 45 -12.53 -7.14 0.18
C LEU A 45 -12.55 -7.73 -1.23
N GLY A 46 -13.75 -7.89 -1.78
CA GLY A 46 -14.02 -8.52 -3.08
C GLY A 46 -14.92 -9.76 -2.95
N VAL A 47 -15.28 -10.35 -4.08
CA VAL A 47 -16.12 -11.55 -4.12
C VAL A 47 -15.37 -12.81 -3.64
N ARG A 48 -16.10 -13.87 -3.30
CA ARG A 48 -15.53 -15.17 -2.91
C ARG A 48 -14.58 -15.66 -4.01
N GLY A 49 -13.39 -16.11 -3.62
CA GLY A 49 -12.33 -16.54 -4.56
C GLY A 49 -11.43 -15.40 -5.09
N TYR A 50 -11.89 -14.15 -5.08
CA TYR A 50 -11.16 -13.01 -5.66
C TYR A 50 -10.80 -11.91 -4.66
N SER A 51 -11.15 -12.10 -3.37
CA SER A 51 -10.89 -11.09 -2.34
C SER A 51 -9.39 -10.79 -2.14
N LYS A 52 -9.05 -9.51 -2.01
CA LYS A 52 -7.69 -9.01 -1.81
C LYS A 52 -7.56 -8.28 -0.47
N TYR A 53 -6.35 -8.21 0.06
CA TYR A 53 -6.07 -7.48 1.30
C TYR A 53 -6.01 -5.98 1.07
N HIS A 54 -6.62 -5.24 2.00
CA HIS A 54 -6.68 -3.78 2.00
C HIS A 54 -6.31 -3.24 3.37
N TYR A 55 -5.65 -2.10 3.41
CA TYR A 55 -5.55 -1.28 4.61
C TYR A 55 -6.78 -0.39 4.73
N VAL A 56 -7.33 -0.28 5.93
CA VAL A 56 -8.42 0.62 6.29
C VAL A 56 -7.85 1.74 7.14
N GLY A 57 -8.09 2.98 6.74
CA GLY A 57 -7.50 4.17 7.39
C GLY A 57 -6.19 4.66 6.74
N ILE A 58 -5.72 3.99 5.69
CA ILE A 58 -4.65 4.48 4.82
C ILE A 58 -5.28 4.89 3.48
N THR A 59 -4.81 5.99 2.90
CA THR A 59 -5.18 6.46 1.56
C THR A 59 -3.98 7.15 0.93
N LEU A 60 -3.76 6.92 -0.36
CA LEU A 60 -2.71 7.59 -1.11
C LEU A 60 -3.17 9.01 -1.48
N LYS A 61 -2.23 9.96 -1.49
CA LYS A 61 -2.48 11.29 -2.05
C LYS A 61 -2.93 11.16 -3.51
N PRO A 62 -3.86 11.99 -4.01
CA PRO A 62 -4.40 11.87 -5.37
C PRO A 62 -3.31 11.81 -6.45
N GLU A 63 -2.32 12.69 -6.36
CA GLU A 63 -1.22 12.79 -7.33
C GLU A 63 -0.35 11.54 -7.29
N LEU A 64 -0.04 11.05 -6.09
CA LEU A 64 0.72 9.81 -5.89
C LEU A 64 -0.04 8.60 -6.43
N LYS A 65 -1.36 8.55 -6.23
CA LYS A 65 -2.20 7.47 -6.74
C LYS A 65 -2.16 7.42 -8.26
N GLU A 66 -2.27 8.57 -8.93
CA GLU A 66 -2.17 8.65 -10.39
C GLU A 66 -0.80 8.17 -10.89
N MET A 67 0.29 8.68 -10.31
CA MET A 67 1.65 8.25 -10.65
C MET A 67 1.83 6.74 -10.50
N VAL A 68 1.38 6.17 -9.37
CA VAL A 68 1.50 4.73 -9.12
C VAL A 68 0.68 3.93 -10.13
N MET A 69 -0.55 4.34 -10.45
CA MET A 69 -1.37 3.64 -11.44
C MET A 69 -0.73 3.59 -12.84
N ASN A 70 0.10 4.58 -13.19
CA ASN A 70 0.89 4.57 -14.42
C ASN A 70 2.15 3.69 -14.31
N TYR A 71 2.73 3.56 -13.11
CA TYR A 71 3.90 2.71 -12.86
C TYR A 71 3.58 1.21 -12.87
N VAL A 72 2.41 0.81 -12.35
CA VAL A 72 1.99 -0.61 -12.32
C VAL A 72 1.31 -1.08 -13.62
N ARG A 73 1.16 -0.20 -14.61
CA ARG A 73 0.56 -0.51 -15.92
C ARG A 73 1.56 -1.11 -16.89
#